data_AF-A0A925FFH5-F1
#
_entry.id   AF-A0A925FFH5-F1
#
_cell.length_a   1.000
_cell.length_b   1.000
_cell.length_c   1.000
_cell.angle_alpha   90.00
_cell.angle_beta   90.00
_cell.angle_gamma   90.00
#
_symmetry.space_group_name_H-M   'P 1'
#
loop_
_entity.id
_entity.type
_entity.pdbx_description
1 polymer ?
#
loop_
_entity_poly.entity_id
_entity_poly.type
_entity_poly.pdbx_seq_one_letter_code
_entity_poly.pdbx_strand_id
1 'polypeptide(L)'
;MSRDGSPVLASTAESRVPDPGGVPPRTTRVPRALLPLIPPITALLIAAVVGDLLILSFGQSPREVFALLIDGTWGNAYGFGQVLYKATTLICTGLAVAIGIRAGLFNIGAEGQLAFGGFAAALAGLALPGGTPALLAIPLCVLA
;
A
#
# COMPACT_ATOMS: atom_id res chain seq x y z
N MET A 1 -60.51 2.65 32.79
CA MET A 1 -59.20 2.70 32.11
C MET A 1 -58.35 3.79 32.76
N SER A 2 -57.51 3.43 33.74
CA SER A 2 -56.41 4.30 34.19
C SER A 2 -55.38 3.46 34.95
N ARG A 3 -54.26 3.23 34.26
CA ARG A 3 -52.88 3.17 34.74
C ARG A 3 -52.63 2.42 36.05
N ASP A 4 -52.32 1.13 35.88
CA ASP A 4 -51.58 0.33 36.86
C ASP A 4 -50.15 0.86 36.96
N GLY A 5 -49.79 1.29 38.15
CA GLY A 5 -48.44 1.66 38.54
C GLY A 5 -47.80 0.47 39.22
N SER A 6 -46.95 -0.25 38.49
CA SER A 6 -45.99 -1.17 39.08
C SER A 6 -44.58 -0.80 38.61
N PRO A 7 -43.63 -0.60 39.54
CA PRO A 7 -42.35 0.03 39.26
C PRO A 7 -41.39 -0.90 38.52
N VAL A 8 -40.63 -0.27 37.62
CA VAL A 8 -39.44 -0.73 36.93
C VAL A 8 -38.38 -1.23 37.94
N LEU A 9 -38.48 -2.46 38.42
CA LEU A 9 -37.53 -3.02 39.39
C LEU A 9 -37.35 -4.54 39.20
N ALA A 10 -36.82 -4.95 38.05
CA ALA A 10 -36.18 -6.27 37.90
C ALA A 10 -35.25 -6.29 36.68
N SER A 11 -34.31 -5.35 36.59
CA SER A 11 -33.23 -5.43 35.60
C SER A 11 -31.95 -4.79 36.13
N THR A 12 -31.61 -5.11 37.37
CA THR A 12 -30.34 -4.72 38.01
C THR A 12 -29.55 -5.93 38.47
N ALA A 13 -29.67 -7.05 37.74
CA ALA A 13 -28.59 -8.01 37.68
C ALA A 13 -27.64 -7.51 36.59
N GLU A 14 -26.78 -6.55 36.96
CA GLU A 14 -25.57 -6.27 36.21
C GLU A 14 -24.90 -7.62 35.94
N SER A 15 -24.96 -8.05 34.68
CA SER A 15 -24.07 -9.05 34.14
C SER A 15 -22.66 -8.47 34.28
N ARG A 16 -22.05 -8.67 35.45
CA ARG A 16 -20.60 -8.53 35.60
C ARG A 16 -20.00 -9.56 34.67
N VAL A 17 -19.71 -9.13 33.44
CA VAL A 17 -18.78 -9.83 32.56
C VAL A 17 -17.55 -10.04 33.42
N PRO A 18 -17.19 -11.30 33.76
CA PRO A 18 -15.99 -11.56 34.53
C PRO A 18 -14.82 -10.93 33.76
N ASP A 19 -14.05 -10.09 34.44
CA ASP A 19 -12.82 -9.52 33.87
C ASP A 19 -12.01 -10.67 33.27
N PRO A 20 -11.83 -10.73 31.93
CA PRO A 20 -11.11 -11.82 31.30
C PRO A 20 -9.68 -11.71 31.81
N GLY A 21 -9.36 -12.53 32.81
CA GLY A 21 -8.20 -12.41 33.69
C GLY A 21 -7.00 -11.82 32.97
N GLY A 22 -6.56 -10.68 33.50
CA GLY A 22 -5.45 -9.85 33.04
C GLY A 22 -4.71 -10.39 31.83
N VAL A 23 -5.09 -9.92 30.64
CA VAL A 23 -4.32 -10.14 29.42
C VAL A 23 -2.87 -9.75 29.76
N PRO A 24 -1.92 -10.71 29.81
CA PRO A 24 -0.56 -10.40 30.22
C PRO A 24 -0.04 -9.34 29.25
N PRO A 25 0.65 -8.29 29.75
CA PRO A 25 1.19 -7.26 28.88
C PRO A 25 2.04 -7.97 27.81
N ARG A 26 1.71 -7.78 26.53
CA ARG A 26 2.52 -8.31 25.43
C ARG A 26 3.89 -7.64 25.52
N THR A 27 4.82 -8.30 26.22
CA THR A 27 6.22 -7.87 26.34
C THR A 27 6.95 -8.21 25.04
N THR A 28 6.51 -7.67 23.91
CA THR A 28 7.31 -7.69 22.70
C THR A 28 8.53 -6.83 22.97
N ARG A 29 9.73 -7.44 23.03
CA ARG A 29 11.00 -6.73 23.22
C ARG A 29 11.34 -5.78 22.07
N VAL A 30 10.56 -5.82 20.99
CA VAL A 30 10.76 -5.03 19.77
C VAL A 30 10.14 -3.64 19.95
N PRO A 31 10.84 -2.55 19.61
CA PRO A 31 10.27 -1.20 19.62
C PRO A 31 9.00 -1.16 18.74
N ARG A 32 7.93 -0.54 19.23
CA ARG A 32 6.63 -0.46 18.50
C ARG A 32 6.77 0.14 17.09
N ALA A 33 7.75 1.01 16.89
CA ALA A 33 8.06 1.60 15.59
C ALA A 33 8.66 0.61 14.57
N LEU A 34 9.24 -0.51 15.02
CA LEU A 34 9.89 -1.49 14.14
C LEU A 34 8.94 -2.60 13.69
N LEU A 35 7.84 -2.82 14.42
CA LEU A 35 6.81 -3.80 14.07
C LEU A 35 6.29 -3.69 12.61
N PRO A 36 6.00 -2.50 12.07
CA PRO A 36 5.53 -2.39 10.68
C PRO A 36 6.62 -2.68 9.63
N LEU A 37 7.90 -2.68 10.00
CA LEU A 37 9.01 -2.98 9.08
C LEU A 37 9.31 -4.48 8.96
N ILE A 38 8.85 -5.31 9.91
CA ILE A 38 9.11 -6.74 9.90
C ILE A 38 8.55 -7.41 8.63
N PRO A 39 7.28 -7.18 8.22
CA PRO A 39 6.74 -7.81 7.01
C PRO A 39 7.51 -7.47 5.71
N PRO A 40 7.78 -6.20 5.37
CA PRO A 40 8.50 -5.91 4.13
C PRO A 40 9.95 -6.40 4.15
N ILE A 41 10.63 -6.36 5.30
CA ILE A 41 12.01 -6.87 5.40
C ILE A 41 12.03 -8.39 5.21
N THR A 42 11.15 -9.12 5.88
CA THR A 42 11.07 -10.59 5.72
C THR A 42 10.70 -10.98 4.30
N ALA A 43 9.76 -10.28 3.66
CA ALA A 43 9.44 -10.47 2.25
C ALA A 43 10.66 -10.22 1.34
N LEU A 44 11.44 -9.17 1.59
CA LEU A 44 12.64 -8.85 0.81
C LEU A 44 13.72 -9.94 0.95
N LEU A 45 13.92 -10.46 2.16
CA LEU A 45 14.87 -11.55 2.40
C LEU A 45 14.46 -12.84 1.69
N ILE A 46 13.18 -13.21 1.77
CA ILE A 46 12.65 -14.39 1.06
C ILE A 46 12.81 -14.19 -0.45
N ALA A 47 12.44 -13.01 -0.97
CA ALA A 47 12.58 -12.70 -2.39
C ALA A 47 14.03 -12.76 -2.86
N ALA A 48 14.99 -12.29 -2.05
CA ALA A 48 16.41 -12.39 -2.37
C ALA A 48 16.88 -13.85 -2.43
N VAL A 49 16.52 -14.68 -1.44
CA VAL A 49 16.89 -16.10 -1.44
C VAL A 49 16.29 -16.85 -2.63
N VAL A 50 15.00 -16.67 -2.89
CA VAL A 50 14.32 -17.31 -4.03
C VAL A 50 14.89 -16.79 -5.36
N GLY A 51 15.16 -15.49 -5.45
CA GLY A 51 15.80 -14.86 -6.61
C GLY A 51 17.18 -15.45 -6.89
N ASP A 52 18.01 -15.62 -5.86
CA ASP A 52 19.35 -16.20 -5.99
C ASP A 52 19.30 -17.65 -6.48
N LEU A 53 18.40 -18.46 -5.93
CA LEU A 53 18.20 -19.84 -6.38
C LEU A 53 17.78 -19.89 -7.85
N LEU A 54 16.92 -18.96 -8.29
CA LEU A 54 16.51 -18.85 -9.68
C LEU A 54 17.68 -18.43 -10.57
N ILE A 55 18.45 -17.42 -10.17
CA ILE A 55 19.64 -16.96 -10.93
C ILE A 55 20.65 -18.10 -11.09
N LEU A 56 20.93 -18.83 -10.01
CA LEU A 56 21.83 -19.99 -10.04
C LEU A 56 21.31 -21.11 -10.95
N SER A 57 19.98 -21.31 -11.03
CA SER A 57 19.38 -22.32 -11.91
C SER A 57 19.61 -22.05 -13.41
N PHE A 58 19.84 -20.79 -13.78
CA PHE A 58 20.23 -20.38 -15.13
C PHE A 58 21.74 -20.33 -15.35
N GLY A 59 22.54 -20.79 -14.37
CA GLY A 59 24.00 -20.79 -14.45
C GLY A 59 24.63 -19.39 -14.39
N GLN A 60 23.88 -18.38 -13.96
CA GLN A 60 24.35 -17.01 -13.77
C GLN A 60 24.81 -16.80 -12.34
N SER A 61 25.70 -15.83 -12.10
CA SER A 61 26.12 -15.48 -10.75
C SER A 61 25.17 -14.43 -10.14
N PRO A 62 24.60 -14.66 -8.93
CA PRO A 62 23.73 -13.69 -8.27
C PRO A 62 24.38 -12.31 -8.12
N ARG A 63 25.69 -12.30 -7.84
CA ARG A 63 26.47 -11.06 -7.69
C ARG A 63 26.47 -10.21 -8.96
N GLU A 64 26.70 -10.81 -10.13
CA GLU A 64 26.70 -10.07 -11.39
C GLU A 64 25.29 -9.58 -11.75
N VAL A 65 24.27 -10.40 -11.52
CA VAL A 65 22.87 -10.00 -11.76
C VAL A 65 22.46 -8.83 -10.85
N PHE A 66 22.80 -8.86 -9.56
CA PHE A 66 22.55 -7.72 -8.69
C PHE A 66 23.34 -6.47 -9.09
N ALA A 67 24.59 -6.62 -9.54
CA ALA A 67 25.35 -5.48 -10.05
C ALA A 67 24.65 -4.85 -11.26
N LEU A 68 24.16 -5.66 -12.20
CA LEU A 68 23.37 -5.21 -13.35
C LEU A 68 22.04 -4.57 -12.93
N LEU A 69 21.36 -5.10 -11.92
CA LEU A 69 20.14 -4.49 -11.38
C LEU A 69 20.42 -3.11 -10.80
N ILE A 70 21.46 -2.97 -9.99
CA ILE A 70 21.84 -1.67 -9.41
C ILE A 70 22.23 -0.68 -10.51
N ASP A 71 23.04 -1.09 -11.47
CA ASP A 71 23.45 -0.24 -12.60
C ASP A 71 22.26 0.16 -13.49
N GLY A 72 21.37 -0.78 -13.79
CA GLY A 72 20.14 -0.49 -14.54
C GLY A 72 19.18 0.44 -13.81
N THR A 73 19.24 0.48 -12.48
CA THR A 73 18.32 1.26 -11.62
C THR A 73 18.88 2.63 -11.25
N TRP A 74 20.16 2.72 -10.91
CA TRP A 74 20.83 3.94 -10.44
C TRP A 74 21.92 4.46 -11.37
N GLY A 75 22.43 3.63 -12.29
CA GLY A 75 23.53 3.99 -13.19
C GLY A 75 23.15 4.93 -14.34
N ASN A 76 21.85 5.17 -14.57
CA ASN A 76 21.40 6.08 -15.61
C ASN A 76 20.08 6.79 -15.28
N ALA A 77 19.84 7.93 -15.94
CA ALA A 77 18.66 8.77 -15.72
C ALA A 77 17.33 8.08 -16.06
N TYR A 78 17.32 7.19 -17.06
CA TYR A 78 16.12 6.44 -17.42
C TYR A 78 15.74 5.44 -16.33
N GLY A 79 16.71 4.67 -15.82
CA GLY A 79 16.55 3.73 -14.72
C GLY A 79 16.02 4.40 -13.46
N PHE A 80 16.64 5.52 -13.08
CA PHE A 80 16.19 6.29 -11.92
C PHE A 80 14.76 6.85 -12.14
N GLY A 81 14.47 7.31 -13.36
CA GLY A 81 13.13 7.72 -13.77
C GLY A 81 12.10 6.60 -13.63
N GLN A 82 12.45 5.36 -13.99
CA GLN A 82 11.58 4.18 -13.83
C GLN A 82 11.29 3.86 -12.36
N VAL A 83 12.27 4.02 -11.47
CA VAL A 83 12.06 3.88 -10.02
C VAL A 83 11.04 4.88 -9.53
N LEU A 84 11.24 6.16 -9.84
CA LEU A 84 10.32 7.23 -9.42
C LEU A 84 8.92 7.02 -9.99
N TYR A 85 8.82 6.63 -11.26
CA TYR A 85 7.55 6.34 -11.93
C TYR A 85 6.77 5.23 -11.21
N LYS A 86 7.42 4.08 -10.95
CA LYS A 86 6.79 2.94 -10.26
C LYS A 86 6.48 3.28 -8.80
N ALA A 87 7.42 3.90 -8.08
CA ALA A 87 7.27 4.24 -6.68
C ALA A 87 6.11 5.22 -6.45
N THR A 88 6.05 6.31 -7.23
CA THR A 88 4.96 7.31 -7.12
C THR A 88 3.61 6.66 -7.33
N THR A 89 3.50 5.83 -8.37
CA THR A 89 2.27 5.09 -8.70
C THR A 89 1.84 4.16 -7.55
N LEU A 90 2.77 3.36 -7.01
CA LEU A 90 2.49 2.44 -5.90
C LEU A 90 2.12 3.19 -4.60
N ILE A 91 2.81 4.29 -4.30
CA ILE A 91 2.55 5.12 -3.12
C ILE A 91 1.17 5.76 -3.20
N CYS A 92 0.83 6.39 -4.34
CA CYS A 92 -0.48 7.01 -4.53
C CYS A 92 -1.61 5.98 -4.44
N THR A 93 -1.42 4.80 -5.03
CA THR A 93 -2.41 3.71 -4.96
C THR A 93 -2.57 3.19 -3.54
N GLY A 94 -1.46 2.95 -2.83
CA GLY A 94 -1.49 2.55 -1.42
C GLY A 94 -2.16 3.59 -0.53
N LEU A 95 -1.92 4.89 -0.77
CA LEU A 95 -2.55 5.98 -0.06
C LEU A 95 -4.06 6.04 -0.33
N ALA A 96 -4.50 5.88 -1.58
CA ALA A 96 -5.92 5.84 -1.94
C ALA A 96 -6.67 4.71 -1.22
N VAL A 97 -6.07 3.51 -1.17
CA VAL A 97 -6.62 2.37 -0.42
C VAL A 97 -6.60 2.63 1.09
N ALA A 98 -5.50 3.16 1.64
CA ALA A 98 -5.37 3.44 3.06
C ALA A 98 -6.39 4.48 3.57
N ILE A 99 -6.69 5.49 2.76
CA ILE A 99 -7.72 6.49 3.08
C ILE A 99 -9.11 5.83 3.09
N GLY A 100 -9.42 4.99 2.09
CA GLY A 100 -10.69 4.26 2.04
C GLY A 100 -10.90 3.39 3.27
N ILE A 101 -9.91 2.55 3.60
CA ILE A 101 -9.96 1.67 4.78
C ILE A 101 -10.15 2.50 6.07
N ARG A 102 -9.49 3.65 6.19
CA ARG A 102 -9.65 4.54 7.36
C ARG A 102 -11.05 5.17 7.45
N ALA A 103 -11.74 5.34 6.33
CA ALA A 103 -13.13 5.79 6.28
C ALA A 103 -14.15 4.64 6.44
N GLY A 104 -13.70 3.40 6.67
CA GLY A 104 -14.58 2.22 6.70
C GLY A 104 -15.10 1.79 5.32
N LEU A 105 -14.55 2.35 4.25
CA LEU A 105 -14.88 2.03 2.87
C LEU A 105 -13.87 1.03 2.31
N PHE A 106 -14.37 -0.07 1.75
CA PHE A 106 -13.52 -1.05 1.11
C PHE A 106 -13.27 -0.66 -0.36
N ASN A 107 -12.00 -0.59 -0.80
CA ASN A 107 -11.63 -0.31 -2.19
C ASN A 107 -11.07 -1.58 -2.88
N ILE A 108 -11.91 -2.31 -3.64
CA ILE A 108 -11.47 -3.46 -4.47
C ILE A 108 -10.74 -2.98 -5.73
N GLY A 109 -11.17 -1.86 -6.30
CA GLY A 109 -10.92 -1.51 -7.71
C GLY A 109 -9.72 -0.61 -7.98
N ALA A 110 -8.79 -0.47 -7.04
CA ALA A 110 -7.69 0.50 -7.15
C ALA A 110 -6.84 0.29 -8.41
N GLU A 111 -6.59 -0.96 -8.81
CA GLU A 111 -5.87 -1.28 -10.05
C GLU A 111 -6.63 -0.83 -11.31
N GLY A 112 -7.95 -1.02 -11.33
CA GLY A 112 -8.81 -0.54 -12.41
C GLY A 112 -8.89 0.99 -12.48
N GLN A 113 -8.91 1.65 -11.32
CA GLN A 113 -8.87 3.12 -11.23
C GLN A 113 -7.55 3.68 -11.76
N LEU A 114 -6.43 3.06 -11.41
CA LEU A 114 -5.11 3.40 -11.95
C LEU A 114 -5.07 3.20 -13.46
N ALA A 115 -5.52 2.04 -13.95
CA ALA A 115 -5.53 1.73 -15.37
C ALA A 115 -6.39 2.71 -16.17
N PHE A 116 -7.59 3.02 -15.67
CA PHE A 116 -8.50 3.97 -16.32
C PHE A 116 -7.97 5.40 -16.28
N GLY A 117 -7.39 5.85 -15.16
CA GLY A 117 -6.74 7.15 -15.06
C GLY A 117 -5.55 7.29 -16.01
N GLY A 118 -4.73 6.23 -16.13
CA GLY A 118 -3.64 6.20 -17.12
C GLY A 118 -4.15 6.27 -18.56
N PHE A 119 -5.26 5.59 -18.86
CA PHE A 119 -5.91 5.65 -20.16
C PHE A 119 -6.48 7.05 -20.47
N ALA A 120 -7.17 7.68 -19.51
CA ALA A 120 -7.68 9.04 -19.63
C ALA A 120 -6.55 10.06 -19.85
N ALA A 121 -5.47 9.97 -19.07
CA ALA A 121 -4.27 10.79 -19.22
C ALA A 121 -3.62 10.62 -20.61
N ALA A 122 -3.58 9.39 -21.14
CA ALA A 122 -3.07 9.12 -22.49
C ALA A 122 -3.94 9.74 -23.58
N LEU A 123 -5.28 9.65 -23.47
CA LEU A 123 -6.21 10.30 -24.39
C LEU A 123 -6.11 11.83 -24.32
N ALA A 124 -6.00 12.40 -23.12
CA ALA A 124 -5.79 13.82 -22.94
C ALA A 124 -4.48 14.29 -23.59
N GLY A 125 -3.39 13.54 -23.38
CA GLY A 125 -2.10 13.81 -24.02
C GLY A 125 -2.15 13.74 -25.54
N LEU A 126 -2.90 12.80 -26.10
CA LEU A 126 -3.11 12.67 -27.54
C LEU A 126 -3.94 13.83 -28.13
N ALA A 127 -4.85 14.39 -27.34
CA ALA A 127 -5.68 15.53 -27.75
C ALA A 127 -4.92 16.88 -27.69
N LEU A 128 -3.78 16.94 -27.00
CA LEU A 128 -2.99 18.18 -26.91
C LEU A 128 -2.30 18.50 -28.24
N PRO A 129 -2.21 19.79 -28.62
CA PRO A 129 -1.45 20.20 -29.80
C PRO A 129 0.02 19.80 -29.71
N GLY A 130 0.59 19.38 -30.86
CA GLY A 130 2.02 19.12 -30.98
C GLY A 130 2.84 20.35 -30.60
N GLY A 131 3.84 20.17 -29.73
CA GLY A 131 4.68 21.26 -29.22
C GLY A 131 4.18 21.92 -27.94
N THR A 132 3.09 21.43 -27.33
CA THR A 132 2.66 21.88 -26.01
C THR A 132 3.79 21.69 -24.99
N PRO A 133 4.22 22.74 -24.26
CA PRO A 133 5.29 22.62 -23.28
C PRO A 133 4.96 21.57 -22.21
N ALA A 134 5.94 20.73 -21.84
CA ALA A 134 5.75 19.66 -20.87
C ALA A 134 5.19 20.16 -19.51
N LEU A 135 5.58 21.38 -19.11
CA LEU A 135 5.12 22.01 -17.88
C LEU A 135 3.58 22.23 -17.85
N LEU A 136 2.95 22.39 -19.01
CA LEU A 136 1.50 22.51 -19.15
C LEU A 136 0.84 21.18 -19.50
N ALA A 137 1.48 20.38 -20.36
CA ALA A 137 0.94 19.10 -20.79
C ALA A 137 0.76 18.13 -19.61
N ILE A 138 1.75 18.05 -18.70
CA ILE A 138 1.73 17.08 -17.59
C ILE A 138 0.56 17.35 -16.62
N PRO A 139 0.36 18.58 -16.08
CA PRO A 139 -0.80 18.85 -15.22
C PRO A 139 -2.14 18.62 -15.92
N LEU A 140 -2.26 18.96 -17.20
CA LEU A 140 -3.49 18.75 -17.96
C LEU A 140 -3.82 17.25 -18.09
N CYS A 141 -2.83 16.40 -18.36
CA CYS A 141 -3.03 14.96 -18.39
C CYS A 141 -3.36 14.36 -17.02
N VAL A 142 -2.85 14.93 -15.93
CA VAL A 142 -3.14 14.48 -14.56
C VAL A 142 -4.56 14.85 -14.11
N LEU A 143 -5.13 15.91 -14.68
CA LEU A 143 -6.50 16.36 -14.37
C LEU A 143 -7.60 15.63 -15.16
N ALA A 144 -7.23 14.86 -16.19
CA ALA A 144 -8.14 14.08 -17.01
C ALA A 144 -8.65 12.83 -16.29
#